data_AF-A0A317EHI6-F1
#
_entry.id   AF-A0A317EHI6-F1
#
_cell.length_a   1.000
_cell.length_b   1.000
_cell.length_c   1.000
_cell.angle_alpha   90.00
_cell.angle_beta   90.00
_cell.angle_gamma   90.00
#
_symmetry.space_group_name_H-M   'P 1'
#
loop_
_entity.id
_entity.type
_entity.pdbx_description
1 polymer ?
#
loop_
_entity_poly.entity_id
_entity_poly.type
_entity_poly.pdbx_seq_one_letter_code
_entity_poly.pdbx_strand_id
1 'polypeptide(L)'
;MKKLSFLLIFTLTILVSHSHAQVQTNTQTNSSDNSIIEKATYRLFPTTNIYNFIKLNTRNGKMWQVQWSTDTDKRFVTNLSLVSLVGEADEKNGRFTLSPTQNINTFLLIDQLDGRVWQVQWSIDPEKRFIIPIE
;
A
#
# COMPACT_ATOMS: atom_id res chain seq x y z
N MET A 1 -58.46 42.18 4.89
CA MET A 1 -57.85 41.65 3.65
C MET A 1 -56.84 40.58 4.03
N LYS A 2 -56.94 39.42 3.36
CA LYS A 2 -56.04 38.25 3.34
C LYS A 2 -55.92 37.41 4.63
N LYS A 3 -56.67 36.31 4.61
CA LYS A 3 -56.52 35.13 5.47
C LYS A 3 -55.17 34.48 5.16
N LEU A 4 -54.34 34.26 6.18
CA LEU A 4 -53.08 33.54 6.07
C LEU A 4 -53.39 32.04 6.01
N SER A 5 -53.32 31.47 4.81
CA SER A 5 -53.58 30.05 4.56
C SER A 5 -52.38 29.20 4.97
N PHE A 6 -52.67 28.10 5.64
CA PHE A 6 -51.74 27.02 5.98
C PHE A 6 -51.20 26.28 4.73
N LEU A 7 -49.98 25.75 4.91
CA LEU A 7 -49.42 24.53 4.31
C LEU A 7 -48.92 24.54 2.85
N LEU A 8 -47.58 24.50 2.67
CA LEU A 8 -46.94 23.44 1.87
C LEU A 8 -45.48 23.25 2.30
N ILE A 9 -45.21 22.07 2.86
CA ILE A 9 -43.89 21.52 3.13
C ILE A 9 -43.31 21.07 1.78
N PHE A 10 -42.12 21.55 1.42
CA PHE A 10 -41.24 20.82 0.51
C PHE A 10 -39.79 21.00 0.94
N THR A 11 -39.34 20.12 1.84
CA THR A 11 -37.94 19.84 2.09
C THR A 11 -37.32 19.33 0.80
N LEU A 12 -36.54 20.15 0.10
CA LEU A 12 -35.74 19.70 -1.03
C LEU A 12 -34.51 18.96 -0.45
N THR A 13 -34.68 17.67 -0.21
CA THR A 13 -33.60 16.77 0.15
C THR A 13 -32.65 16.61 -1.02
N ILE A 14 -31.38 16.67 -0.65
CA ILE A 14 -30.18 16.63 -1.47
C ILE A 14 -30.03 15.23 -2.08
N LEU A 15 -29.98 15.15 -3.41
CA LEU A 15 -29.43 14.00 -4.13
C LEU A 15 -28.25 14.51 -4.97
N VAL A 16 -27.12 14.78 -4.31
CA VAL A 16 -25.84 14.83 -5.02
C VAL A 16 -25.43 13.37 -5.24
N SER A 17 -25.73 12.87 -6.43
CA SER A 17 -25.17 11.62 -6.93
C SER A 17 -23.65 11.77 -6.96
N HIS A 18 -22.99 11.25 -5.93
CA HIS A 18 -21.55 11.04 -5.95
C HIS A 18 -21.30 9.85 -6.87
N SER A 19 -21.03 10.12 -8.14
CA SER A 19 -20.47 9.12 -9.05
C SER A 19 -19.09 8.75 -8.55
N HIS A 20 -18.98 7.74 -7.69
CA HIS A 20 -17.72 7.05 -7.48
C HIS A 20 -17.37 6.34 -8.79
N ALA A 21 -16.50 6.96 -9.58
CA ALA A 21 -15.77 6.28 -10.63
C ALA A 21 -14.83 5.27 -9.94
N GLN A 22 -15.36 4.09 -9.62
CA GLN A 22 -14.52 2.96 -9.28
C GLN A 22 -13.80 2.56 -10.58
N VAL A 23 -12.48 2.78 -10.61
CA VAL A 23 -11.62 2.20 -11.64
C VAL A 23 -11.80 0.70 -11.55
N GLN A 24 -12.55 0.14 -12.49
CA GLN A 24 -12.67 -1.30 -12.65
C GLN A 24 -11.38 -1.76 -13.34
N THR A 25 -10.39 -2.18 -12.57
CA THR A 25 -9.23 -2.88 -13.13
C THR A 25 -9.72 -4.27 -13.55
N ASN A 26 -10.32 -4.37 -14.73
CA ASN A 26 -10.56 -5.63 -15.40
C ASN A 26 -9.20 -6.22 -15.78
N THR A 27 -8.62 -6.97 -14.85
CA THR A 27 -7.47 -7.82 -15.16
C THR A 27 -8.02 -9.22 -15.36
N GLN A 28 -8.51 -9.49 -16.57
CA GLN A 28 -8.53 -10.87 -17.06
C GLN A 28 -7.09 -11.26 -17.35
N THR A 29 -6.35 -11.67 -16.32
CA THR A 29 -5.08 -12.38 -16.50
C THR A 29 -5.39 -13.87 -16.55
N ASN A 30 -5.01 -14.50 -17.65
CA ASN A 30 -4.97 -15.95 -17.78
C ASN A 30 -4.32 -16.54 -16.52
N SER A 31 -4.89 -17.61 -15.97
CA SER A 31 -4.50 -18.24 -14.69
C SER A 31 -3.01 -18.61 -14.58
N SER A 32 -2.30 -18.71 -15.71
CA SER A 32 -0.85 -18.92 -15.77
C SER A 32 -0.01 -17.66 -15.46
N ASP A 33 -0.47 -16.46 -15.84
CA ASP A 33 0.26 -15.19 -15.68
C ASP A 33 0.23 -14.65 -14.25
N ASN A 34 -0.88 -14.85 -13.52
CA ASN A 34 -0.96 -14.46 -12.12
C ASN A 34 0.08 -15.20 -11.26
N SER A 35 0.43 -16.44 -11.62
CA SER A 35 1.44 -17.22 -10.90
C SER A 35 2.86 -16.66 -11.02
N ILE A 36 3.18 -15.99 -12.13
CA ILE A 36 4.50 -15.38 -12.36
C ILE A 36 4.62 -14.09 -11.54
N ILE A 37 3.57 -13.26 -11.53
CA ILE A 37 3.57 -12.04 -10.73
C ILE A 37 3.60 -12.37 -9.23
N GLU A 38 2.90 -13.43 -8.76
CA GLU A 38 3.03 -13.94 -7.38
C GLU A 38 4.44 -14.38 -7.00
N LYS A 39 5.24 -14.82 -7.98
CA LYS A 39 6.63 -15.26 -7.78
C LYS A 39 7.66 -14.22 -8.21
N ALA A 40 7.28 -12.94 -8.36
CA ALA A 40 8.23 -11.89 -8.69
C ALA A 40 9.17 -11.62 -7.51
N THR A 41 10.49 -11.61 -7.74
CA THR A 41 11.50 -11.34 -6.69
C THR A 41 11.35 -9.96 -6.07
N TYR A 42 10.91 -8.96 -6.86
CA TYR A 42 10.70 -7.60 -6.39
C TYR A 42 9.27 -7.13 -6.68
N ARG A 43 8.68 -6.42 -5.73
CA ARG A 43 7.36 -5.78 -5.87
C ARG A 43 7.38 -4.38 -5.29
N LEU A 44 6.62 -3.46 -5.90
CA LEU A 44 6.39 -2.11 -5.38
C LEU A 44 5.03 -2.05 -4.68
N PHE A 45 5.01 -1.48 -3.48
CA PHE A 45 3.81 -1.25 -2.69
C PHE A 45 3.60 0.27 -2.54
N PRO A 46 2.46 0.82 -2.99
CA PRO A 46 2.17 2.24 -2.84
C PRO A 46 1.94 2.57 -1.37
N THR A 47 2.39 3.74 -0.94
CA THR A 47 2.02 4.33 0.36
C THR A 47 0.83 5.28 0.17
N THR A 48 0.20 5.73 1.26
CA THR A 48 -0.80 6.81 1.17
C THR A 48 -0.18 8.13 0.68
N ASN A 49 1.13 8.30 0.83
CA ASN A 49 1.86 9.38 0.17
C ASN A 49 2.08 8.99 -1.31
N ILE A 50 1.40 9.69 -2.22
CA ILE A 50 1.42 9.35 -3.66
C ILE A 50 2.82 9.35 -4.30
N TYR A 51 3.80 10.06 -3.70
CA TYR A 51 5.17 10.12 -4.19
C TYR A 51 6.03 8.95 -3.72
N ASN A 52 5.60 8.23 -2.69
CA ASN A 52 6.40 7.24 -2.00
C ASN A 52 5.84 5.82 -2.18
N PHE A 53 6.77 4.88 -2.40
CA PHE A 53 6.54 3.46 -2.53
C PHE A 53 7.55 2.70 -1.67
N ILE A 54 7.20 1.47 -1.30
CA ILE A 54 8.13 0.49 -0.75
C ILE A 54 8.45 -0.54 -1.82
N LYS A 55 9.72 -0.64 -2.21
CA LYS A 55 10.23 -1.74 -3.03
C LYS A 55 10.62 -2.88 -2.09
N LEU A 56 9.93 -4.00 -2.16
CA LEU A 56 10.17 -5.19 -1.37
C LEU A 56 10.88 -6.25 -2.21
N ASN A 57 11.95 -6.85 -1.68
CA ASN A 57 12.42 -8.15 -2.12
C ASN A 57 11.54 -9.22 -1.47
N THR A 58 10.63 -9.79 -2.25
CA THR A 58 9.63 -10.76 -1.77
C THR A 58 10.26 -12.09 -1.34
N ARG A 59 11.53 -12.33 -1.67
CA ARG A 59 12.21 -13.58 -1.32
C ARG A 59 12.74 -13.60 0.11
N ASN A 60 13.16 -12.44 0.62
CA ASN A 60 13.93 -12.34 1.85
C ASN A 60 13.58 -11.17 2.77
N GLY A 61 12.65 -10.31 2.36
CA GLY A 61 12.16 -9.20 3.19
C GLY A 61 13.03 -7.94 3.16
N LYS A 62 14.15 -7.93 2.43
CA LYS A 62 14.93 -6.69 2.22
C LYS A 62 14.09 -5.67 1.46
N MET A 63 14.19 -4.40 1.80
CA MET A 63 13.34 -3.38 1.20
C MET A 63 13.95 -1.98 1.17
N TRP A 64 13.42 -1.18 0.25
CA TRP A 64 13.85 0.18 -0.04
C TRP A 64 12.65 1.11 -0.12
N GLN A 65 12.82 2.33 0.34
CA GLN A 65 11.90 3.42 0.03
C GLN A 65 12.24 3.95 -1.37
N VAL A 66 11.21 4.13 -2.19
CA VAL A 66 11.29 4.72 -3.53
C VAL A 66 10.46 5.99 -3.54
N GLN A 67 11.06 7.11 -3.89
CA GLN A 67 10.35 8.37 -4.13
C GLN A 67 10.44 8.75 -5.61
N TRP A 68 9.30 9.05 -6.21
CA TRP A 68 9.24 9.61 -7.56
C TRP A 68 8.81 11.08 -7.54
N SER A 69 9.19 11.82 -8.58
CA SER A 69 8.84 13.22 -8.75
C SER A 69 9.00 13.62 -10.23
N THR A 70 8.43 14.75 -10.65
CA THR A 70 8.78 15.38 -11.93
C THR A 70 10.13 16.11 -11.86
N ASP A 71 10.54 16.49 -10.64
CA ASP A 71 11.84 17.08 -10.32
C ASP A 71 12.89 15.97 -10.13
N THR A 72 13.96 16.00 -10.93
CA THR A 72 15.01 14.97 -10.92
C THR A 72 15.70 14.88 -9.55
N ASP A 73 15.90 16.00 -8.87
CA ASP A 73 16.62 16.05 -7.59
C ASP A 73 15.79 15.51 -6.41
N LYS A 74 14.49 15.30 -6.64
CA LYS A 74 13.55 14.74 -5.65
C LYS A 74 13.22 13.26 -5.89
N ARG A 75 13.89 12.61 -6.85
CA ARG A 75 13.77 11.16 -7.10
C ARG A 75 14.88 10.42 -6.38
N PHE A 76 14.53 9.39 -5.62
CA PHE A 76 15.55 8.56 -4.98
C PHE A 76 15.05 7.14 -4.69
N VAL A 77 16.02 6.26 -4.48
CA VAL A 77 15.83 4.96 -3.83
C VAL A 77 16.78 4.92 -2.65
N THR A 78 16.26 4.70 -1.44
CA THR A 78 17.08 4.60 -0.23
C THR A 78 16.75 3.33 0.53
N ASN A 79 17.73 2.82 1.27
CA ASN A 79 17.55 1.65 2.12
C ASN A 79 16.50 1.93 3.19
N LEU A 80 15.55 0.99 3.34
CA LEU A 80 14.63 0.95 4.46
C LEU A 80 15.04 -0.16 5.43
N SER A 81 15.29 -1.37 4.91
CA SER A 81 15.95 -2.45 5.65
C SER A 81 16.74 -3.33 4.69
N LEU A 82 18.01 -3.58 5.04
CA LEU A 82 18.87 -4.50 4.30
C LEU A 82 19.07 -5.84 5.03
N VAL A 83 18.40 -6.01 6.18
CA VAL A 83 18.45 -7.23 6.97
C VAL A 83 17.55 -8.28 6.31
N SER A 84 18.10 -9.46 6.03
CA SER A 84 17.31 -10.60 5.57
C SER A 84 16.51 -11.15 6.75
N LEU A 85 15.22 -11.43 6.55
CA LEU A 85 14.35 -12.00 7.59
C LEU A 85 14.43 -13.54 7.67
N VAL A 86 15.13 -14.16 6.71
CA VAL A 86 15.30 -15.60 6.54
C VAL A 86 16.71 -15.93 6.07
N GLY A 87 17.14 -17.18 6.28
CA GLY A 87 18.40 -17.68 5.73
C GLY A 87 18.33 -17.90 4.21
N GLU A 88 19.49 -17.97 3.55
CA GLU A 88 19.59 -18.14 2.09
C GLU A 88 18.87 -19.40 1.58
N ALA A 89 18.93 -20.49 2.36
CA ALA A 89 18.27 -21.75 2.03
C ALA A 89 16.73 -21.66 2.05
N ASP A 90 16.17 -20.70 2.79
CA ASP A 90 14.73 -20.53 2.95
C ASP A 90 14.16 -19.38 2.09
N GLU A 91 15.00 -18.76 1.26
CA GLU A 91 14.58 -17.71 0.34
C GLU A 91 13.66 -18.27 -0.76
N LYS A 92 12.44 -17.73 -0.85
CA LYS A 92 11.48 -18.13 -1.87
C LYS A 92 10.74 -16.92 -2.41
N ASN A 93 10.78 -16.72 -3.72
CA ASN A 93 10.06 -15.60 -4.33
C ASN A 93 8.57 -15.63 -3.95
N GLY A 94 8.03 -14.46 -3.62
CA GLY A 94 6.66 -14.33 -3.15
C GLY A 94 6.46 -14.72 -1.68
N ARG A 95 7.50 -15.06 -0.92
CA ARG A 95 7.36 -15.38 0.51
C ARG A 95 6.85 -14.19 1.32
N PHE A 96 7.38 -13.00 1.06
CA PHE A 96 7.02 -11.79 1.79
C PHE A 96 6.11 -10.88 0.97
N THR A 97 5.10 -10.31 1.64
CA THR A 97 4.24 -9.26 1.08
C THR A 97 3.90 -8.21 2.12
N LEU A 98 3.58 -6.98 1.67
CA LEU A 98 3.18 -5.87 2.52
C LEU A 98 1.67 -5.62 2.41
N SER A 99 1.03 -5.44 3.55
CA SER A 99 -0.34 -4.97 3.68
C SER A 99 -0.34 -3.52 4.17
N PRO A 100 -0.95 -2.58 3.44
CA PRO A 100 -1.00 -1.17 3.86
C PRO A 100 -1.85 -0.99 5.12
N THR A 101 -1.48 -0.01 5.95
CA THR A 101 -2.33 0.45 7.04
C THR A 101 -2.96 1.80 6.70
N GLN A 102 -3.87 2.29 7.54
CA GLN A 102 -4.39 3.66 7.41
C GLN A 102 -3.32 4.72 7.75
N ASN A 103 -2.28 4.35 8.50
CA ASN A 103 -1.16 5.25 8.76
C ASN A 103 -0.27 5.32 7.52
N ILE A 104 -0.06 6.55 7.03
CA ILE A 104 0.74 6.84 5.82
C ILE A 104 2.14 6.24 5.86
N ASN A 105 2.74 6.11 7.04
CA ASN A 105 4.11 5.67 7.25
C ASN A 105 4.24 4.17 7.57
N THR A 106 3.14 3.44 7.73
CA THR A 106 3.16 2.10 8.34
C THR A 106 2.54 1.03 7.45
N PHE A 107 3.19 -0.13 7.40
CA PHE A 107 2.71 -1.36 6.77
C PHE A 107 2.80 -2.54 7.75
N LEU A 108 2.04 -3.58 7.46
CA LEU A 108 2.26 -4.91 8.02
C LEU A 108 2.99 -5.74 6.97
N LEU A 109 4.15 -6.28 7.30
CA LEU A 109 4.84 -7.29 6.50
C LEU A 109 4.42 -8.66 7.00
N ILE A 110 4.02 -9.56 6.10
CA ILE A 110 3.72 -10.95 6.44
C ILE A 110 4.65 -11.90 5.70
N ASP A 111 5.16 -12.90 6.42
CA ASP A 111 5.73 -14.10 5.86
C ASP A 111 4.58 -15.05 5.50
N GLN A 112 4.31 -15.19 4.21
CA GLN A 112 3.19 -15.99 3.70
C GLN A 112 3.42 -17.51 3.87
N LEU A 113 4.61 -17.96 4.28
CA LEU A 113 4.89 -19.37 4.52
C LEU A 113 4.66 -19.79 5.97
N ASP A 114 5.10 -18.99 6.94
CA ASP A 114 5.05 -19.34 8.37
C ASP A 114 4.17 -18.41 9.22
N GLY A 115 3.62 -17.35 8.63
CA GLY A 115 2.64 -16.47 9.26
C GLY A 115 3.22 -15.41 10.19
N ARG A 116 4.54 -15.30 10.32
CA ARG A 116 5.16 -14.22 11.10
C ARG A 116 4.82 -12.85 10.51
N VAL A 117 4.62 -11.87 11.39
CA VAL A 117 4.24 -10.51 11.01
C VAL A 117 5.21 -9.50 11.62
N TRP A 118 5.51 -8.44 10.87
CA TRP A 118 6.28 -7.29 11.34
C TRP A 118 5.53 -6.00 11.07
N GLN A 119 5.65 -5.06 11.99
CA GLN A 119 5.35 -3.65 11.71
C GLN A 119 6.54 -3.04 10.97
N VAL A 120 6.25 -2.43 9.81
CA VAL A 120 7.24 -1.72 9.00
C VAL A 120 6.90 -0.24 9.03
N GLN A 121 7.86 0.61 9.39
CA GLN A 121 7.74 2.07 9.33
C GLN A 121 8.74 2.66 8.35
N TRP A 122 8.25 3.47 7.40
CA TRP A 122 9.06 4.28 6.52
C TRP A 122 9.05 5.76 6.93
N SER A 123 10.11 6.47 6.55
CA SER A 123 10.29 7.87 6.86
C SER A 123 11.37 8.48 5.96
N ILE A 124 11.22 9.76 5.63
CA ILE A 124 12.29 10.54 4.98
C ILE A 124 13.52 10.61 5.90
N ASP A 125 13.28 10.77 7.19
CA ASP A 125 14.29 10.70 8.25
C ASP A 125 14.67 9.23 8.51
N PRO A 126 15.92 8.82 8.22
CA PRO A 126 16.36 7.44 8.35
C PRO A 126 16.29 6.88 9.77
N GLU A 127 16.43 7.72 10.80
CA GLU A 127 16.43 7.28 12.21
C GLU A 127 15.04 6.83 12.68
N LYS A 128 13.99 7.22 11.95
CA LYS A 128 12.60 6.83 12.24
C LYS A 128 12.16 5.59 11.46
N ARG A 129 13.04 4.96 10.68
CA ARG A 129 12.74 3.74 9.92
C ARG A 129 12.93 2.54 10.83
N PHE A 130 12.00 1.61 10.79
CA PHE A 130 12.16 0.34 11.51
C PHE A 130 11.35 -0.79 10.88
N ILE A 131 11.77 -2.00 11.22
CA ILE A 131 11.00 -3.23 11.05
C ILE A 131 11.08 -3.97 12.37
N ILE A 132 9.94 -4.16 13.03
CA ILE A 132 9.85 -4.81 14.33
C ILE A 132 8.83 -5.96 14.27
N PRO A 133 9.14 -7.15 14.81
CA PRO A 133 8.20 -8.26 14.86
C PRO A 133 6.97 -7.88 15.71
N ILE A 134 5.82 -8.45 15.37
CA ILE A 134 4.60 -8.39 16.18
C ILE A 134 4.41 -9.77 16.81
N GLU A 135 4.34 -9.82 18.15
CA GLU A 135 4.10 -11.01 18.96
C GLU A 135 2.62 -11.13 19.38
#